data_AF-A0A8H6FS65-F1
#
_entry.id   AF-A0A8H6FS65-F1
#
_cell.length_a   1.000
_cell.length_b   1.000
_cell.length_c   1.000
_cell.angle_alpha   90.00
_cell.angle_beta   90.00
_cell.angle_gamma   90.00
#
_symmetry.space_group_name_H-M   'P 1'
#
loop_
_entity.id
_entity.type
_entity.pdbx_description
1 polymer ?
#
loop_
_entity_poly.entity_id
_entity_poly.type
_entity_poly.pdbx_seq_one_letter_code
_entity_poly.pdbx_strand_id
1 'polypeptide(L)'
;MPASTIVFSSLPFAVTFLLVSTLVLQKLFPLLSGEAQSLKTSAYARPFSSNASQSRPIIKRLSALTFASTVALAAVLTELILCEISNTINEAARGLAFRVTILLLLFLLIIAIPFLEIHSIISASGYEFSGKGKGRLRLAWVLQLAGFAAWLGGFWWSGEWLLRRLGQSSGTESSQSLSEASLERIGVIGISVMSLLSGFASVSSPWQNFFSRPKLVTEATITRKAAGLEATQDMLSTKRSRLRALERKMSDAPTESFFQKAIGSIRRNPDSTERQALLLEISGLETMAVSLATSHSNLQSRLQQQNRSRTATGRLLLTASYVFSVFCLYRILTTTLTAIRRALSAHHYSSQDFRSSDPVDNILALLAKHYDPHLDQAAWARQISFLLSGLILFGSMSSVMQTFHLFARFFPSLLKTIQANLALVVAQVSATYVISAALMLRGMMPGAVIGKGLGALGGKDGVAWVDGWFERWFLAGVILTVVGIWVGRKVVGSDDWEEDEYDNGVELEGGKRSR
;
A
#
# COMPACT_ATOMS: atom_id res chain seq x y z
N MET A 1 -23.59 -15.64 -33.05
CA MET A 1 -24.58 -14.79 -32.35
C MET A 1 -24.45 -13.37 -32.87
N PRO A 2 -25.55 -12.61 -33.00
CA PRO A 2 -25.48 -11.22 -33.43
C PRO A 2 -24.76 -10.36 -32.38
N ALA A 3 -23.97 -9.38 -32.84
CA ALA A 3 -23.14 -8.54 -31.97
C ALA A 3 -23.98 -7.78 -30.91
N SER A 4 -25.23 -7.44 -31.23
CA SER A 4 -26.16 -6.77 -30.32
C SER A 4 -26.48 -7.60 -29.07
N THR A 5 -26.65 -8.92 -29.19
CA THR A 5 -26.90 -9.81 -28.05
C THR A 5 -25.67 -9.95 -27.15
N ILE A 6 -24.46 -9.91 -27.74
CA ILE A 6 -23.21 -9.96 -26.98
C ILE A 6 -23.02 -8.66 -26.18
N VAL A 7 -23.29 -7.51 -26.80
CA VAL A 7 -23.22 -6.20 -26.14
C VAL A 7 -24.26 -6.07 -25.03
N PHE A 8 -25.49 -6.53 -25.25
CA PHE A 8 -26.52 -6.49 -24.21
C PHE A 8 -26.19 -7.43 -23.04
N SER A 9 -25.60 -8.59 -23.33
CA SER A 9 -25.17 -9.54 -22.32
C SER A 9 -23.91 -9.10 -21.55
N SER A 10 -23.15 -8.10 -22.02
CA SER A 10 -21.98 -7.55 -21.32
C SER A 10 -22.28 -6.26 -20.53
N LEU A 11 -23.50 -5.72 -20.64
CA LEU A 11 -23.97 -4.58 -19.84
C LEU A 11 -23.75 -4.71 -18.32
N PRO A 12 -24.01 -5.85 -17.64
CA PRO A 12 -23.79 -5.93 -16.20
C PRO A 12 -22.35 -5.59 -15.81
N PHE A 13 -21.36 -6.09 -16.55
CA PHE A 13 -19.95 -5.82 -16.30
C PHE A 13 -19.56 -4.35 -16.56
N ALA A 14 -20.21 -3.70 -17.52
CA ALA A 14 -20.01 -2.27 -17.77
C ALA A 14 -20.62 -1.41 -16.65
N VAL A 15 -21.79 -1.83 -16.13
CA VAL A 15 -22.45 -1.17 -14.99
C VAL A 15 -21.60 -1.31 -13.73
N THR A 16 -21.08 -2.50 -13.43
CA THR A 16 -20.22 -2.71 -12.26
C THR A 16 -18.91 -1.92 -12.38
N PHE A 17 -18.30 -1.86 -13.57
CA PHE A 17 -17.15 -0.99 -13.82
C PHE A 17 -17.45 0.47 -13.48
N LEU A 18 -18.55 1.03 -13.99
CA LEU A 18 -18.91 2.44 -13.75
C LEU A 18 -19.25 2.71 -12.28
N LEU A 19 -20.00 1.82 -11.64
CA LEU A 19 -20.40 1.95 -10.24
C LEU A 19 -19.14 1.90 -9.33
N VAL A 20 -18.30 0.90 -9.50
CA VAL A 20 -17.06 0.78 -8.70
C VAL A 20 -16.12 1.93 -8.97
N SER A 21 -15.91 2.30 -10.24
CA SER A 21 -15.02 3.42 -10.61
C SER A 21 -15.49 4.75 -9.99
N THR A 22 -16.80 5.05 -10.04
CA THR A 22 -17.35 6.28 -9.43
C THR A 22 -17.24 6.27 -7.91
N LEU A 23 -17.54 5.15 -7.23
CA LEU A 23 -17.38 5.02 -5.79
C LEU A 23 -15.91 5.21 -5.36
N VAL A 24 -14.99 4.54 -6.05
CA VAL A 24 -13.55 4.60 -5.75
C VAL A 24 -13.01 6.02 -5.94
N LEU A 25 -13.41 6.70 -7.01
CA LEU A 25 -12.96 8.06 -7.31
C LEU A 25 -13.51 9.09 -6.31
N GLN A 26 -14.75 8.92 -5.83
CA GLN A 26 -15.37 9.84 -4.88
C GLN A 26 -14.97 9.59 -3.42
N LYS A 27 -14.74 8.33 -3.01
CA LYS A 27 -14.56 7.97 -1.60
C LYS A 27 -13.15 7.54 -1.26
N LEU A 28 -12.52 6.71 -2.09
CA LEU A 28 -11.23 6.09 -1.76
C LEU A 28 -10.04 6.95 -2.19
N PHE A 29 -10.10 7.52 -3.40
CA PHE A 29 -9.03 8.37 -3.91
C PHE A 29 -8.69 9.59 -3.01
N PRO A 30 -9.65 10.40 -2.51
CA PRO A 30 -9.33 11.56 -1.67
C PRO A 30 -8.75 11.18 -0.30
N LEU A 31 -9.02 9.97 0.19
CA LEU A 31 -8.44 9.46 1.44
C LEU A 31 -6.97 9.05 1.23
N LEU A 32 -6.65 8.46 0.09
CA LEU A 32 -5.32 7.94 -0.24
C LEU A 32 -4.38 9.01 -0.80
N SER A 33 -4.91 10.09 -1.38
CA SER A 33 -4.13 11.23 -1.91
C SER A 33 -3.67 12.21 -0.82
N GLY A 34 -4.03 11.98 0.45
CA GLY A 34 -3.63 12.81 1.59
C GLY A 34 -4.32 14.18 1.69
N GLU A 35 -5.34 14.44 0.86
CA GLU A 35 -6.05 15.73 0.82
C GLU A 35 -6.76 16.03 2.15
N ALA A 36 -7.28 15.00 2.83
CA ALA A 36 -7.88 15.10 4.16
C ALA A 36 -6.86 15.43 5.28
N GLN A 37 -5.61 15.03 5.12
CA GLN A 37 -4.55 15.26 6.11
C GLN A 37 -3.90 16.63 5.90
N SER A 38 -3.74 17.05 4.64
CA SER A 38 -3.31 18.41 4.27
C SER A 38 -4.26 19.50 4.78
N LEU A 39 -5.59 19.30 4.70
CA LEU A 39 -6.57 20.22 5.25
C LEU A 39 -6.48 20.38 6.77
N LYS A 40 -6.21 19.28 7.50
CA LYS A 40 -6.05 19.32 8.96
C LYS A 40 -4.74 19.97 9.38
N THR A 41 -3.63 19.67 8.71
CA THR A 41 -2.34 20.31 9.00
C THR A 41 -2.36 21.79 8.59
N SER A 42 -3.03 22.15 7.49
CA SER A 42 -3.19 23.54 7.04
C SER A 42 -4.12 24.39 7.92
N ALA A 43 -5.06 23.77 8.65
CA ALA A 43 -5.90 24.50 9.60
C ALA A 43 -5.09 25.04 10.81
N TYR A 44 -4.01 24.34 11.19
CA TYR A 44 -3.12 24.75 12.28
C TYR A 44 -1.84 25.46 11.78
N ALA A 45 -1.37 25.15 10.57
CA ALA A 45 -0.27 25.86 9.92
C ALA A 45 -0.82 26.92 8.95
N ARG A 46 -0.91 28.18 9.41
CA ARG A 46 -1.09 29.31 8.48
C ARG A 46 0.01 29.26 7.42
N PRO A 47 -0.31 29.36 6.11
CA PRO A 47 0.61 28.95 5.05
C PRO A 47 1.71 30.01 4.89
N PHE A 48 2.95 29.65 5.21
CA PHE A 48 4.13 30.40 4.75
C PHE A 48 5.21 29.51 4.11
N SER A 49 4.90 28.23 3.85
CA SER A 49 5.70 27.38 2.96
C SER A 49 5.06 27.38 1.58
N SER A 50 5.51 28.29 0.71
CA SER A 50 5.06 28.43 -0.67
C SER A 50 5.67 27.40 -1.64
N ASN A 51 6.17 26.27 -1.16
CA ASN A 51 6.78 25.23 -2.01
C ASN A 51 6.08 23.86 -1.85
N ALA A 52 4.78 23.85 -1.54
CA ALA A 52 3.97 22.68 -1.84
C ALA A 52 3.90 22.57 -3.37
N SER A 53 4.64 21.60 -3.92
CA SER A 53 4.64 21.26 -5.33
C SER A 53 3.21 21.24 -5.86
N GLN A 54 2.82 22.27 -6.62
CA GLN A 54 1.57 22.30 -7.37
C GLN A 54 1.67 21.24 -8.46
N SER A 55 1.45 19.96 -8.12
CA SER A 55 1.32 18.91 -9.12
C SER A 55 0.14 19.29 -10.00
N ARG A 56 0.39 19.39 -11.30
CA ARG A 56 -0.59 19.89 -12.28
C ARG A 56 -1.91 19.15 -12.13
N PRO A 57 -3.06 19.84 -12.27
CA PRO A 57 -4.38 19.23 -12.14
C PRO A 57 -4.58 18.04 -13.09
N ILE A 58 -3.90 18.04 -14.24
CA ILE A 58 -3.96 16.96 -15.23
C ILE A 58 -3.31 15.67 -14.70
N ILE A 59 -2.13 15.75 -14.08
CA ILE A 59 -1.42 14.56 -13.57
C ILE A 59 -2.20 13.95 -12.41
N LYS A 60 -2.74 14.79 -11.52
CA LYS A 60 -3.62 14.34 -10.42
C LYS A 60 -4.90 13.68 -10.93
N ARG A 61 -5.49 14.20 -12.02
CA ARG A 61 -6.66 13.58 -12.67
C ARG A 61 -6.30 12.25 -13.34
N LEU A 62 -5.16 12.17 -14.01
CA LEU A 62 -4.70 10.94 -14.64
C LEU A 62 -4.42 9.86 -13.60
N SER A 63 -3.75 10.19 -12.49
CA SER A 63 -3.54 9.23 -11.40
C SER A 63 -4.84 8.80 -10.72
N ALA A 64 -5.82 9.70 -10.58
CA ALA A 64 -7.15 9.36 -10.09
C ALA A 64 -7.88 8.39 -11.03
N LEU A 65 -7.82 8.65 -12.34
CA LEU A 65 -8.47 7.82 -13.35
C LEU A 65 -7.81 6.45 -13.47
N THR A 66 -6.48 6.37 -13.46
CA THR A 66 -5.78 5.08 -13.47
C THR A 66 -6.04 4.28 -12.20
N PHE A 67 -6.05 4.94 -11.03
CA PHE A 67 -6.43 4.32 -9.76
C PHE A 67 -7.86 3.77 -9.79
N ALA A 68 -8.84 4.58 -10.19
CA ALA A 68 -10.24 4.14 -10.25
C ALA A 68 -10.45 3.02 -11.28
N SER A 69 -9.82 3.13 -12.46
CA SER A 69 -9.96 2.14 -13.53
C SER A 69 -9.31 0.80 -13.17
N THR A 70 -8.14 0.80 -12.51
CA THR A 70 -7.50 -0.45 -12.06
C THR A 70 -8.34 -1.20 -11.04
N VAL A 71 -8.81 -0.51 -10.00
CA VAL A 71 -9.64 -1.12 -8.95
C VAL A 71 -10.98 -1.60 -9.53
N ALA A 72 -11.60 -0.82 -10.42
CA ALA A 72 -12.84 -1.22 -11.09
C ALA A 72 -12.65 -2.44 -12.00
N LEU A 73 -11.58 -2.49 -12.80
CA LEU A 73 -11.28 -3.66 -13.64
C LEU A 73 -10.95 -4.91 -12.81
N ALA A 74 -10.29 -4.75 -11.66
CA ALA A 74 -10.05 -5.86 -10.72
C ALA A 74 -11.36 -6.38 -10.10
N ALA A 75 -12.30 -5.50 -9.78
CA ALA A 75 -13.64 -5.89 -9.31
C ALA A 75 -14.42 -6.62 -10.41
N VAL A 76 -14.40 -6.11 -11.65
CA VAL A 76 -15.02 -6.76 -12.81
C VAL A 76 -14.40 -8.13 -13.08
N LEU A 77 -13.07 -8.27 -12.96
CA LEU A 77 -12.41 -9.56 -13.10
C LEU A 77 -12.89 -10.56 -12.04
N THR A 78 -13.09 -10.11 -10.80
CA THR A 78 -13.63 -10.94 -9.71
C THR A 78 -15.07 -11.36 -9.98
N GLU A 79 -15.92 -10.44 -10.45
CA GLU A 79 -17.29 -10.72 -10.86
C GLU A 79 -17.34 -11.71 -12.03
N LEU A 80 -16.47 -11.54 -13.03
CA LEU A 80 -16.35 -12.45 -14.17
C LEU A 80 -15.95 -13.86 -13.72
N ILE A 81 -15.02 -13.98 -12.76
CA ILE A 81 -14.63 -15.27 -12.17
C ILE A 81 -15.81 -15.91 -11.44
N LEU A 82 -16.56 -15.15 -10.64
CA LEU A 82 -17.77 -15.65 -9.99
C LEU A 82 -18.83 -16.11 -11.00
N CYS A 83 -19.01 -15.36 -12.10
CA CYS A 83 -19.92 -15.72 -13.19
C CYS A 83 -19.47 -16.97 -13.96
N GLU A 84 -18.15 -17.19 -14.09
CA GLU A 84 -17.59 -18.40 -14.69
C GLU A 84 -17.90 -19.63 -13.81
N ILE A 85 -17.62 -19.53 -12.51
CA ILE A 85 -17.83 -20.63 -11.54
C ILE A 85 -19.31 -20.99 -11.40
N SER A 86 -20.18 -19.98 -11.35
CA SER A 86 -21.64 -20.17 -11.22
C SER A 86 -22.32 -20.50 -12.56
N ASN A 87 -21.56 -20.52 -13.65
CA ASN A 87 -22.06 -20.65 -15.03
C ASN A 87 -23.22 -19.70 -15.38
N THR A 88 -23.23 -18.50 -14.79
CA THR A 88 -24.23 -17.47 -15.06
C THR A 88 -23.79 -16.61 -16.25
N ILE A 89 -24.72 -16.12 -17.06
CA ILE A 89 -24.49 -15.27 -18.24
C ILE A 89 -23.91 -16.03 -19.45
N ASN A 90 -24.16 -15.54 -20.66
CA ASN A 90 -23.75 -16.16 -21.92
C ASN A 90 -22.21 -16.33 -22.01
N GLU A 91 -21.75 -17.53 -22.40
CA GLU A 91 -20.33 -17.90 -22.54
C GLU A 91 -19.56 -16.98 -23.50
N ALA A 92 -20.17 -16.57 -24.62
CA ALA A 92 -19.52 -15.71 -25.61
C ALA A 92 -19.26 -14.28 -25.08
N ALA A 93 -20.20 -13.75 -24.29
CA ALA A 93 -20.08 -12.42 -23.69
C ALA A 93 -19.04 -12.43 -22.55
N ARG A 94 -19.03 -13.49 -21.72
CA ARG A 94 -18.02 -13.70 -20.67
C ARG A 94 -16.62 -13.78 -21.26
N GLY A 95 -16.41 -14.60 -22.29
CA GLY A 95 -15.09 -14.76 -22.93
C GLY A 95 -14.53 -13.46 -23.50
N LEU A 96 -15.38 -12.64 -24.14
CA LEU A 96 -14.99 -11.32 -24.63
C LEU A 96 -14.67 -10.36 -23.48
N ALA A 97 -15.52 -10.31 -22.46
CA ALA A 97 -15.32 -9.46 -21.29
C ALA A 97 -14.03 -9.83 -20.53
N PHE A 98 -13.72 -11.12 -20.36
CA PHE A 98 -12.46 -11.59 -19.79
C PHE A 98 -11.25 -11.11 -20.59
N ARG A 99 -11.27 -11.29 -21.92
CA ARG A 99 -10.16 -10.88 -22.79
C ARG A 99 -9.92 -9.37 -22.71
N VAL A 100 -10.97 -8.57 -22.80
CA VAL A 100 -10.87 -7.10 -22.71
C VAL A 100 -10.38 -6.68 -21.32
N THR A 101 -10.94 -7.25 -20.26
CA THR A 101 -10.56 -6.91 -18.87
C THR A 101 -9.10 -7.25 -18.60
N ILE A 102 -8.64 -8.44 -19.00
CA ILE A 102 -7.23 -8.86 -18.84
C ILE A 102 -6.31 -7.94 -19.64
N LEU A 103 -6.62 -7.64 -20.90
CA LEU A 103 -5.79 -6.76 -21.73
C LEU A 103 -5.68 -5.35 -21.15
N LEU A 104 -6.79 -4.78 -20.69
CA LEU A 104 -6.78 -3.47 -20.03
C LEU A 104 -6.01 -3.53 -18.71
N LEU A 105 -6.25 -4.53 -17.86
CA LEU A 105 -5.57 -4.66 -16.58
C LEU A 105 -4.06 -4.81 -16.76
N LEU A 106 -3.61 -5.61 -17.73
CA LEU A 106 -2.20 -5.74 -18.14
C LEU A 106 -1.61 -4.41 -18.61
N PHE A 107 -2.33 -3.67 -19.47
CA PHE A 107 -1.90 -2.36 -19.92
C PHE A 107 -1.74 -1.37 -18.75
N LEU A 108 -2.69 -1.33 -17.82
CA LEU A 108 -2.58 -0.44 -16.66
C LEU A 108 -1.44 -0.84 -15.73
N LEU A 109 -1.23 -2.12 -15.46
CA LEU A 109 -0.20 -2.63 -14.54
C LEU A 109 1.22 -2.48 -15.10
N ILE A 110 1.39 -2.73 -16.40
CA ILE A 110 2.71 -2.72 -17.05
C ILE A 110 3.07 -1.31 -17.52
N ILE A 111 2.13 -0.56 -18.08
CA ILE A 111 2.46 0.69 -18.76
C ILE A 111 2.00 1.89 -17.93
N ALA A 112 0.70 1.99 -17.62
CA ALA A 112 0.13 3.22 -17.09
C ALA A 112 0.61 3.55 -15.67
N ILE A 113 0.57 2.58 -14.74
CA ILE A 113 0.96 2.81 -13.34
C ILE A 113 2.47 3.12 -13.23
N PRO A 114 3.39 2.28 -13.74
CA PRO A 114 4.83 2.53 -13.58
C PRO A 114 5.26 3.85 -14.25
N PHE A 115 4.66 4.20 -15.38
CA PHE A 115 4.92 5.47 -16.05
C PHE A 115 4.54 6.68 -15.17
N LEU A 116 3.39 6.62 -14.49
CA LEU A 116 2.94 7.68 -13.59
C LEU A 116 3.76 7.74 -12.30
N GLU A 117 4.19 6.60 -11.75
CA GLU A 117 5.06 6.54 -10.57
C GLU A 117 6.42 7.17 -10.85
N ILE A 118 7.07 6.81 -11.96
CA ILE A 118 8.35 7.38 -12.39
C ILE A 118 8.21 8.88 -12.62
N HIS A 119 7.09 9.31 -13.23
CA HIS A 119 6.83 10.73 -13.45
C HIS A 119 6.73 11.51 -12.13
N SER A 120 6.03 10.92 -11.16
CA SER A 120 5.90 11.49 -9.82
C SER A 120 7.26 11.59 -9.11
N ILE A 121 8.09 10.54 -9.17
CA ILE A 121 9.44 10.50 -8.59
C ILE A 121 10.35 11.59 -9.18
N ILE A 122 10.33 11.75 -10.51
CA ILE A 122 11.16 12.75 -11.20
C ILE A 122 10.67 14.16 -10.85
N SER A 123 9.37 14.36 -10.77
CA SER A 123 8.78 15.64 -10.38
C SER A 123 9.07 16.00 -8.92
N ALA A 124 9.08 15.01 -8.01
CA ALA A 124 9.44 15.18 -6.60
C ALA A 124 10.93 15.52 -6.42
N SER A 125 11.78 15.09 -7.35
CA SER A 125 13.22 15.40 -7.37
C SER A 125 13.54 16.81 -7.89
N GLY A 126 12.53 17.64 -8.20
CA GLY A 126 12.71 19.04 -8.60
C GLY A 126 12.97 19.26 -10.10
N TYR A 127 12.84 18.23 -10.93
CA TYR A 127 12.92 18.36 -12.38
C TYR A 127 11.53 18.73 -12.96
N GLU A 128 11.33 20.01 -13.27
CA GLU A 128 10.08 20.47 -13.85
C GLU A 128 9.98 20.17 -15.36
N PHE A 129 8.92 19.45 -15.75
CA PHE A 129 8.58 19.14 -17.14
C PHE A 129 8.02 20.35 -17.93
N SER A 130 8.05 21.58 -17.40
CA SER A 130 7.79 22.81 -18.16
C SER A 130 8.36 24.02 -17.41
N GLY A 131 9.67 24.20 -17.49
CA GLY A 131 10.38 25.40 -17.04
C GLY A 131 11.18 26.03 -18.17
N LYS A 132 11.54 27.33 -18.05
CA LYS A 132 12.23 28.18 -19.07
C LYS A 132 13.68 27.75 -19.42
N GLY A 133 14.06 26.48 -19.28
CA GLY A 133 15.36 25.95 -19.67
C GLY A 133 15.25 24.72 -20.56
N LYS A 134 15.48 24.86 -21.88
CA LYS A 134 15.42 23.76 -22.88
C LYS A 134 16.24 22.52 -22.47
N GLY A 135 17.34 22.69 -21.73
CA GLY A 135 18.20 21.59 -21.26
C GLY A 135 17.60 20.75 -20.13
N ARG A 136 16.97 21.39 -19.12
CA ARG A 136 16.35 20.68 -17.98
C ARG A 136 15.11 19.89 -18.39
N LEU A 137 14.37 20.42 -19.37
CA LEU A 137 13.22 19.73 -19.96
C LEU A 137 13.65 18.45 -20.69
N ARG A 138 14.67 18.53 -21.56
CA ARG A 138 15.21 17.36 -22.26
C ARG A 138 15.73 16.30 -21.28
N LEU A 139 16.43 16.73 -20.24
CA LEU A 139 16.92 15.83 -19.20
C LEU A 139 15.77 15.12 -18.45
N ALA A 140 14.69 15.83 -18.10
CA ALA A 140 13.53 15.22 -17.45
C ALA A 140 12.84 14.15 -18.31
N TRP A 141 12.69 14.40 -19.62
CA TRP A 141 12.14 13.42 -20.57
C TRP A 141 13.08 12.22 -20.80
N VAL A 142 14.39 12.46 -20.87
CA VAL A 142 15.39 11.39 -20.97
C VAL A 142 15.37 10.53 -19.71
N LEU A 143 15.32 11.13 -18.52
CA LEU A 143 15.20 10.40 -17.25
C LEU A 143 13.90 9.60 -17.17
N GLN A 144 12.78 10.16 -17.63
CA GLN A 144 11.49 9.45 -17.70
C GLN A 144 11.58 8.22 -18.62
N LEU A 145 12.10 8.39 -19.84
CA LEU A 145 12.25 7.31 -20.81
C LEU A 145 13.25 6.26 -20.34
N ALA A 146 14.38 6.67 -19.78
CA ALA A 146 15.39 5.77 -19.24
C ALA A 146 14.84 4.98 -18.04
N GLY A 147 14.14 5.64 -17.12
CA GLY A 147 13.48 4.97 -15.99
C GLY A 147 12.43 3.97 -16.45
N PHE A 148 11.61 4.35 -17.44
CA PHE A 148 10.59 3.46 -17.99
C PHE A 148 11.20 2.28 -18.75
N ALA A 149 12.26 2.50 -19.54
CA ALA A 149 12.99 1.43 -20.22
C ALA A 149 13.67 0.48 -19.23
N ALA A 150 14.26 1.00 -18.15
CA ALA A 150 14.83 0.21 -17.07
C ALA A 150 13.76 -0.64 -16.37
N TRP A 151 12.57 -0.06 -16.13
CA TRP A 151 11.44 -0.79 -15.58
C TRP A 151 10.98 -1.92 -16.51
N LEU A 152 10.82 -1.64 -17.81
CA LEU A 152 10.37 -2.64 -18.80
C LEU A 152 11.41 -3.76 -18.98
N GLY A 153 12.70 -3.40 -18.98
CA GLY A 153 13.82 -4.34 -19.01
C GLY A 153 13.88 -5.20 -17.75
N GLY A 154 13.69 -4.59 -16.57
CA GLY A 154 13.60 -5.31 -15.29
C GLY A 154 12.40 -6.25 -15.24
N PHE A 155 11.24 -5.84 -15.75
CA PHE A 155 10.06 -6.70 -15.87
C PHE A 155 10.29 -7.91 -16.78
N TRP A 156 10.93 -7.70 -17.94
CA TRP A 156 11.28 -8.79 -18.84
C TRP A 156 12.33 -9.73 -18.24
N TRP A 157 13.37 -9.17 -17.65
CA TRP A 157 14.47 -9.95 -17.08
C TRP A 157 14.06 -10.74 -15.84
N SER A 158 13.27 -10.12 -14.94
CA SER A 158 12.72 -10.82 -13.77
C SER A 158 11.81 -11.97 -14.17
N GLY A 159 10.94 -11.76 -15.17
CA GLY A 159 10.09 -12.82 -15.71
C GLY A 159 10.90 -14.00 -16.27
N GLU A 160 11.91 -13.73 -17.09
CA GLU A 160 12.75 -14.79 -17.67
C GLU A 160 13.61 -15.51 -16.64
N TRP A 161 14.24 -14.78 -15.72
CA TRP A 161 15.06 -15.38 -14.68
C TRP A 161 14.24 -16.30 -13.78
N LEU A 162 13.03 -15.87 -13.45
CA LEU A 162 12.11 -16.61 -12.61
C LEU A 162 11.62 -17.86 -13.33
N LEU A 163 11.05 -17.74 -14.53
CA LEU A 163 10.58 -18.89 -15.32
C LEU A 163 11.70 -19.92 -15.59
N ARG A 164 12.90 -19.46 -15.96
CA ARG A 164 14.04 -20.35 -16.21
C ARG A 164 14.47 -21.14 -14.97
N ARG A 165 14.42 -20.53 -13.78
CA ARG A 165 14.71 -21.24 -12.50
C ARG A 165 13.64 -22.25 -12.12
N LEU A 166 12.44 -22.14 -12.67
CA LEU A 166 11.30 -22.96 -12.29
C LEU A 166 11.16 -24.20 -13.17
N GLY A 167 12.09 -24.45 -14.10
CA GLY A 167 12.11 -25.64 -14.94
C GLY A 167 10.95 -25.73 -15.93
N GLN A 168 10.13 -24.67 -16.02
CA GLN A 168 9.20 -24.45 -17.12
C GLN A 168 10.05 -24.09 -18.34
N SER A 169 10.64 -25.12 -18.97
CA SER A 169 11.05 -24.98 -20.35
C SER A 169 9.81 -24.54 -21.11
N SER A 170 9.88 -23.39 -21.76
CA SER A 170 8.98 -23.00 -22.84
C SER A 170 9.11 -24.03 -23.95
N GLY A 171 8.49 -25.18 -23.72
CA GLY A 171 8.39 -26.29 -24.65
C GLY A 171 7.49 -25.87 -25.79
N THR A 172 8.12 -25.61 -26.92
CA THR A 172 7.56 -25.69 -28.27
C THR A 172 6.70 -24.50 -28.72
N GLU A 173 7.37 -23.57 -29.42
CA GLU A 173 7.07 -23.20 -30.83
C GLU A 173 5.58 -23.21 -31.25
N SER A 174 4.72 -22.58 -30.47
CA SER A 174 3.43 -22.11 -30.95
C SER A 174 3.20 -20.71 -30.38
N SER A 175 2.71 -19.80 -31.23
CA SER A 175 2.56 -18.37 -30.99
C SER A 175 1.76 -18.04 -29.72
N GLN A 176 2.40 -18.09 -28.55
CA GLN A 176 1.81 -17.59 -27.32
C GLN A 176 1.65 -16.08 -27.47
N SER A 177 0.43 -15.61 -27.22
CA SER A 177 0.12 -14.19 -27.30
C SER A 177 0.96 -13.42 -26.28
N LEU A 178 1.45 -12.22 -26.62
CA LEU A 178 2.22 -11.37 -25.70
C LEU A 178 1.50 -11.15 -24.35
N SER A 179 0.17 -11.14 -24.36
CA SER A 179 -0.68 -11.06 -23.17
C SER A 179 -0.56 -12.28 -22.26
N GLU A 180 -0.44 -13.48 -22.81
CA GLU A 180 -0.33 -14.72 -22.05
C GLU A 180 1.01 -14.81 -21.33
N ALA A 181 2.11 -14.53 -22.04
CA ALA A 181 3.45 -14.47 -21.46
C ALA A 181 3.57 -13.35 -20.40
N SER A 182 2.93 -12.20 -20.63
CA SER A 182 2.89 -11.10 -19.65
C SER A 182 2.09 -11.47 -18.40
N LEU A 183 0.98 -12.17 -18.58
CA LEU A 183 0.10 -12.62 -17.51
C LEU A 183 0.77 -13.67 -16.63
N GLU A 184 1.49 -14.63 -17.21
CA GLU A 184 2.26 -15.61 -16.44
C GLU A 184 3.28 -14.93 -15.52
N ARG A 185 4.03 -13.96 -16.05
CA ARG A 185 5.04 -13.21 -15.29
C ARG A 185 4.45 -12.37 -14.17
N ILE A 186 3.37 -11.64 -14.48
CA ILE A 186 2.62 -10.88 -13.46
C ILE A 186 2.03 -11.82 -12.43
N GLY A 187 1.59 -13.00 -12.85
CA GLY A 187 1.10 -14.06 -11.98
C GLY A 187 2.14 -14.46 -10.96
N VAL A 188 3.36 -14.81 -11.40
CA VAL A 188 4.43 -15.22 -10.48
C VAL A 188 4.88 -14.07 -9.57
N ILE A 189 5.05 -12.86 -10.13
CA ILE A 189 5.42 -11.69 -9.33
C ILE A 189 4.33 -11.40 -8.30
N GLY A 190 3.07 -11.41 -8.72
CA GLY A 190 1.91 -11.15 -7.88
C GLY A 190 1.72 -12.21 -6.79
N ILE A 191 1.93 -13.50 -7.08
CA ILE A 191 1.90 -14.57 -6.07
C ILE A 191 3.03 -14.36 -5.05
N SER A 192 4.21 -13.94 -5.49
CA SER A 192 5.35 -13.65 -4.60
C SER A 192 5.06 -12.45 -3.67
N VAL A 193 4.51 -11.36 -4.23
CA VAL A 193 4.12 -10.18 -3.44
C VAL A 193 2.97 -10.52 -2.49
N MET A 194 1.94 -11.21 -2.97
CA MET A 194 0.78 -11.63 -2.18
C MET A 194 1.18 -12.54 -1.02
N SER A 195 2.05 -13.52 -1.25
CA SER A 195 2.53 -14.44 -0.21
C SER A 195 3.41 -13.74 0.82
N LEU A 196 4.33 -12.85 0.39
CA LEU A 196 5.11 -12.01 1.30
C LEU A 196 4.22 -11.15 2.18
N LEU A 197 3.24 -10.44 1.59
CA LEU A 197 2.28 -9.61 2.31
C LEU A 197 1.39 -10.45 3.26
N SER A 198 1.02 -11.66 2.85
CA SER A 198 0.25 -12.58 3.70
C SER A 198 1.07 -13.12 4.87
N GLY A 199 2.35 -13.46 4.67
CA GLY A 199 3.27 -13.86 5.73
C GLY A 199 3.50 -12.72 6.73
N PHE A 200 3.67 -11.51 6.19
CA PHE A 200 3.78 -10.28 6.97
C PHE A 200 2.54 -9.98 7.82
N ALA A 201 1.36 -10.09 7.23
CA ALA A 201 0.08 -9.94 7.92
C ALA A 201 -0.10 -10.99 9.03
N SER A 202 0.37 -12.21 8.78
CA SER A 202 0.19 -13.33 9.71
C SER A 202 1.00 -13.18 10.99
N VAL A 203 2.14 -12.48 10.95
CA VAL A 203 2.94 -12.14 12.14
C VAL A 203 2.48 -10.84 12.79
N SER A 204 2.05 -9.86 12.00
CA SER A 204 1.60 -8.57 12.52
C SER A 204 0.24 -8.64 13.22
N SER A 205 -0.70 -9.47 12.76
CA SER A 205 -2.03 -9.52 13.39
C SER A 205 -2.02 -10.07 14.83
N PRO A 206 -1.24 -11.12 15.19
CA PRO A 206 -1.05 -11.50 16.59
C PRO A 206 -0.22 -10.51 17.38
N TRP A 207 0.77 -9.87 16.75
CA TRP A 207 1.56 -8.84 17.41
C TRP A 207 0.67 -7.69 17.91
N GLN A 208 -0.17 -7.14 17.04
CA GLN A 208 -1.05 -6.02 17.34
C GLN A 208 -2.15 -6.38 18.35
N ASN A 209 -2.71 -7.59 18.29
CA ASN A 209 -3.82 -7.97 19.18
C ASN A 209 -3.38 -8.46 20.56
N PHE A 210 -2.23 -9.16 20.66
CA PHE A 210 -1.79 -9.79 21.90
C PHE A 210 -0.68 -9.00 22.62
N PHE A 211 0.28 -8.48 21.87
CA PHE A 211 1.51 -7.90 22.44
C PHE A 211 1.42 -6.38 22.57
N SER A 212 0.86 -5.68 21.57
CA SER A 212 0.75 -4.22 21.60
C SER A 212 -0.60 -3.78 22.17
N ARG A 213 -0.68 -3.56 23.49
CA ARG A 213 -1.92 -3.03 24.09
C ARG A 213 -1.94 -1.50 24.00
N PRO A 214 -2.94 -0.89 23.34
CA PRO A 214 -2.99 0.57 23.23
C PRO A 214 -3.23 1.19 24.61
N LYS A 215 -2.35 2.12 25.01
CA LYS A 215 -2.54 2.96 26.20
C LYS A 215 -3.85 3.75 26.08
N LEU A 216 -4.66 3.72 27.14
CA LEU A 216 -5.92 4.46 27.20
C LEU A 216 -5.62 5.97 27.12
N VAL A 217 -6.29 6.66 26.18
CA VAL A 217 -6.12 8.11 26.00
C VAL A 217 -7.28 8.78 26.70
N THR A 218 -6.98 9.68 27.63
CA THR A 218 -7.99 10.45 28.35
C THR A 218 -8.19 11.80 27.68
N GLU A 219 -9.41 12.35 27.68
CA GLU A 219 -9.66 13.67 27.11
C GLU A 219 -8.79 14.76 27.76
N ALA A 220 -8.44 14.61 29.05
CA ALA A 220 -7.55 15.51 29.78
C ALA A 220 -6.12 15.59 29.19
N THR A 221 -5.58 14.52 28.60
CA THR A 221 -4.26 14.58 27.96
C THR A 221 -4.33 15.29 26.60
N ILE A 222 -5.45 15.16 25.89
CA ILE A 222 -5.71 15.86 24.63
C ILE A 222 -5.84 17.36 24.89
N THR A 223 -6.64 17.76 25.89
CA THR A 223 -6.81 19.17 26.23
C THR A 223 -5.50 19.81 26.69
N ARG A 224 -4.68 19.09 27.46
CA ARG A 224 -3.32 19.54 27.84
C ARG A 224 -2.42 19.75 26.62
N LYS A 225 -2.44 18.84 25.64
CA LYS A 225 -1.63 18.96 24.40
C LYS A 225 -2.17 20.06 23.48
N ALA A 226 -3.50 20.22 23.41
CA ALA A 226 -4.15 21.31 22.68
C ALA A 226 -3.78 22.68 23.26
N ALA A 227 -3.82 22.83 24.60
CA ALA A 227 -3.40 24.06 25.28
C ALA A 227 -1.91 24.37 25.05
N GLY A 228 -1.05 23.34 25.05
CA GLY A 228 0.37 23.50 24.71
C GLY A 228 0.58 23.95 23.26
N LEU A 229 -0.17 23.39 22.32
CA LEU A 229 -0.13 23.79 20.91
C LEU A 229 -0.57 25.25 20.76
N GLU A 230 -1.70 25.64 21.35
CA GLU A 230 -2.22 27.01 21.34
C GLU A 230 -1.20 28.00 21.91
N ALA A 231 -0.60 27.70 23.06
CA ALA A 231 0.44 28.55 23.66
C ALA A 231 1.67 28.72 22.76
N THR A 232 2.11 27.66 22.05
CA THR A 232 3.21 27.77 21.09
C THR A 232 2.84 28.60 19.87
N GLN A 233 1.61 28.48 19.37
CA GLN A 233 1.11 29.29 18.26
C GLN A 233 1.03 30.78 18.62
N ASP A 234 0.59 31.10 19.85
CA ASP A 234 0.54 32.47 20.36
C ASP A 234 1.92 33.09 20.49
N MET A 235 2.88 32.35 21.04
CA MET A 235 4.28 32.77 21.12
C MET A 235 4.86 33.01 19.73
N LEU A 236 4.59 32.12 18.78
CA LEU A 236 5.03 32.22 17.40
C LEU A 236 4.43 33.46 16.72
N SER A 237 3.13 33.74 16.94
CA SER A 237 2.47 34.93 16.41
C SER A 237 3.08 36.23 16.96
N THR A 238 3.43 36.25 18.25
CA THR A 238 4.07 37.38 18.94
C THR A 238 5.51 37.60 18.44
N LYS A 239 6.28 36.52 18.23
CA LYS A 239 7.64 36.63 17.68
C LYS A 239 7.62 37.08 16.22
N ARG A 240 6.66 36.63 15.42
CA ARG A 240 6.44 37.10 14.04
C ARG A 240 6.05 38.58 14.00
N SER A 241 5.20 39.07 14.90
CA SER A 241 4.85 40.49 14.96
C SER A 241 6.05 41.35 15.37
N ARG A 242 6.86 40.89 16.33
CA ARG A 242 8.12 41.53 16.72
C ARG A 242 9.12 41.59 15.56
N LEU A 243 9.24 40.51 14.77
CA LEU A 243 10.09 40.50 13.58
C LEU A 243 9.63 41.54 12.55
N ARG A 244 8.33 41.61 12.25
CA ARG A 244 7.79 42.63 11.31
C ARG A 244 8.01 44.05 11.82
N ALA A 245 7.90 44.27 13.14
CA ALA A 245 8.18 45.57 13.74
C ALA A 245 9.66 45.95 13.62
N LEU A 246 10.57 44.98 13.81
CA LEU A 246 12.00 45.18 13.64
C LEU A 246 12.37 45.43 12.16
N GLU A 247 11.74 44.73 11.23
CA GLU A 247 11.90 44.96 9.79
C GLU A 247 11.49 46.36 9.37
N ARG A 248 10.37 46.86 9.89
CA ARG A 248 9.92 48.24 9.65
C ARG A 248 10.91 49.26 10.21
N LYS A 249 11.44 49.03 11.41
CA LYS A 249 12.48 49.90 12.00
C LYS A 249 13.76 49.93 11.16
N MET A 250 14.16 48.79 10.60
CA MET A 250 15.32 48.71 9.70
C MET A 250 15.06 49.38 8.34
N SER A 251 13.82 49.36 7.83
CA SER A 251 13.46 50.00 6.56
C SER A 251 13.27 51.51 6.67
N ASP A 252 12.77 51.99 7.81
CA ASP A 252 12.58 53.42 8.10
C ASP A 252 13.87 54.11 8.60
N ALA A 253 14.95 53.35 8.83
CA ALA A 253 16.24 53.93 9.19
C ALA A 253 16.76 54.80 8.03
N PRO A 254 16.96 56.10 8.24
CA PRO A 254 17.34 57.03 7.17
C PRO A 254 18.68 56.64 6.56
N THR A 255 18.83 56.87 5.26
CA THR A 255 20.09 56.74 4.51
C THR A 255 21.11 57.79 4.97
N GLU A 256 21.57 57.72 6.22
CA GLU A 256 22.63 58.59 6.68
C GLU A 256 23.98 58.07 6.20
N SER A 257 24.55 58.87 5.30
CA SER A 257 25.96 59.07 4.97
C SER A 257 26.86 57.83 4.87
N PHE A 258 27.28 57.56 3.62
CA PHE A 258 28.28 56.56 3.24
C PHE A 258 29.58 56.58 4.08
N PHE A 259 29.87 57.69 4.78
CA PHE A 259 31.04 57.85 5.66
C PHE A 259 30.89 57.15 7.04
N GLN A 260 29.68 57.02 7.60
CA GLN A 260 29.44 56.24 8.84
C GLN A 260 29.42 54.72 8.58
N LYS A 261 29.13 54.31 7.34
CA LYS A 261 29.11 52.90 6.90
C LYS A 261 30.49 52.23 6.96
N ALA A 262 31.58 52.99 6.83
CA ALA A 262 32.95 52.47 6.87
C ALA A 262 33.47 52.26 8.31
N ILE A 263 33.02 53.08 9.27
CA ILE A 263 33.39 52.96 10.70
C ILE A 263 32.43 52.02 11.47
N GLY A 264 31.19 51.84 10.99
CA GLY A 264 30.20 50.93 11.57
C GLY A 264 30.30 49.46 11.14
N SER A 265 31.11 49.12 10.11
CA SER A 265 31.18 47.75 9.58
C SER A 265 31.87 46.75 10.53
N ILE A 266 32.67 47.24 11.48
CA ILE A 266 33.34 46.45 12.53
C ILE A 266 32.48 46.31 13.79
N ARG A 267 31.55 47.25 14.04
CA ARG A 267 30.60 47.14 15.16
C ARG A 267 29.31 46.50 14.64
N ARG A 268 29.30 45.17 14.64
CA ARG A 268 28.15 44.29 14.33
C ARG A 268 26.83 44.96 14.73
N ASN A 269 26.01 45.32 13.73
CA ASN A 269 24.80 46.10 13.95
C ASN A 269 23.85 45.32 14.90
N PRO A 270 23.52 45.82 16.10
CA PRO A 270 22.77 45.07 17.12
C PRO A 270 21.41 44.58 16.61
N ASP A 271 20.76 45.37 15.76
CA ASP A 271 19.47 45.02 15.15
C ASP A 271 19.60 43.81 14.21
N SER A 272 20.71 43.70 13.49
CA SER A 272 20.95 42.56 12.58
C SER A 272 21.16 41.25 13.34
N THR A 273 21.77 41.31 14.53
CA THR A 273 21.91 40.15 15.43
C THR A 273 20.60 39.78 16.10
N GLU A 274 19.79 40.76 16.52
CA GLU A 274 18.45 40.50 17.06
C GLU A 274 17.55 39.84 16.00
N ARG A 275 17.62 40.30 14.75
CA ARG A 275 16.91 39.67 13.62
C ARG A 275 17.31 38.20 13.44
N GLN A 276 18.61 37.91 13.40
CA GLN A 276 19.08 36.54 13.22
C GLN A 276 18.69 35.64 14.40
N ALA A 277 18.74 36.15 15.63
CA ALA A 277 18.30 35.43 16.82
C ALA A 277 16.78 35.14 16.77
N LEU A 278 15.96 36.13 16.40
CA LEU A 278 14.51 35.95 16.24
C LEU A 278 14.17 34.95 15.14
N LEU A 279 14.91 34.93 14.03
CA LEU A 279 14.71 33.93 12.97
C LEU A 279 15.01 32.51 13.45
N LEU A 280 16.06 32.31 14.25
CA LEU A 280 16.38 31.02 14.86
C LEU A 280 15.34 30.59 15.90
N GLU A 281 14.83 31.52 16.70
CA GLU A 281 13.74 31.24 17.64
C GLU A 281 12.45 30.87 16.91
N ILE A 282 12.11 31.58 15.82
CA ILE A 282 10.91 31.30 15.02
C ILE A 282 11.03 29.92 14.36
N SER A 283 12.19 29.58 13.79
CA SER A 283 12.37 28.26 13.16
C SER A 283 12.29 27.13 14.18
N GLY A 284 12.83 27.31 15.39
CA GLY A 284 12.68 26.35 16.49
C GLY A 284 11.25 26.22 17.01
N LEU A 285 10.52 27.34 17.13
CA LEU A 285 9.11 27.33 17.52
C LEU A 285 8.22 26.71 16.43
N GLU A 286 8.58 26.88 15.16
CA GLU A 286 7.86 26.29 14.03
C GLU A 286 8.02 24.76 14.01
N THR A 287 9.23 24.24 14.24
CA THR A 287 9.43 22.79 14.35
C THR A 287 8.69 22.20 15.56
N MET A 288 8.71 22.90 16.70
CA MET A 288 7.97 22.50 17.90
C MET A 288 6.45 22.51 17.67
N ALA A 289 5.92 23.53 17.00
CA ALA A 289 4.49 23.63 16.69
C ALA A 289 4.04 22.50 15.75
N VAL A 290 4.85 22.15 14.74
CA VAL A 290 4.56 21.03 13.84
C VAL A 290 4.57 19.70 14.60
N SER A 291 5.55 19.48 15.48
CA SER A 291 5.62 18.29 16.33
C SER A 291 4.37 18.18 17.22
N LEU A 292 4.02 19.24 17.94
CA LEU A 292 2.84 19.27 18.82
C LEU A 292 1.53 19.08 18.07
N ALA A 293 1.38 19.70 16.89
CA ALA A 293 0.19 19.54 16.05
C ALA A 293 0.05 18.09 15.58
N THR A 294 1.16 17.45 15.25
CA THR A 294 1.17 16.06 14.81
C THR A 294 0.80 15.13 15.97
N SER A 295 1.44 15.26 17.13
CA SER A 295 1.07 14.48 18.33
C SER A 295 -0.38 14.70 18.74
N HIS A 296 -0.90 15.93 18.66
CA HIS A 296 -2.31 16.21 18.94
C HIS A 296 -3.25 15.47 17.97
N SER A 297 -2.95 15.50 16.68
CA SER A 297 -3.73 14.77 15.66
C SER A 297 -3.69 13.25 15.87
N ASN A 298 -2.56 12.71 16.31
CA ASN A 298 -2.40 11.29 16.65
C ASN A 298 -3.29 10.91 17.84
N LEU A 299 -3.25 11.69 18.92
CA LEU A 299 -4.08 11.45 20.10
C LEU A 299 -5.58 11.54 19.79
N GLN A 300 -5.98 12.49 18.94
CA GLN A 300 -7.36 12.58 18.46
C GLN A 300 -7.78 11.34 17.67
N SER A 301 -6.93 10.84 16.78
CA SER A 301 -7.17 9.61 16.02
C SER A 301 -7.35 8.40 16.96
N ARG A 302 -6.48 8.28 17.97
CA ARG A 302 -6.59 7.20 18.99
C ARG A 302 -7.89 7.27 19.77
N LEU A 303 -8.33 8.46 20.18
CA LEU A 303 -9.60 8.62 20.89
C LEU A 303 -10.79 8.23 20.00
N GLN A 304 -10.76 8.59 18.70
CA GLN A 304 -11.78 8.13 17.75
C GLN A 304 -11.79 6.61 17.60
N GLN A 305 -10.62 5.97 17.56
CA GLN A 305 -10.50 4.51 17.53
C GLN A 305 -11.04 3.86 18.82
N GLN A 306 -10.75 4.45 19.99
CA GLN A 306 -11.27 3.99 21.29
C GLN A 306 -12.80 4.14 21.40
N ASN A 307 -13.34 5.25 20.90
CA ASN A 307 -14.78 5.42 20.84
C ASN A 307 -15.42 4.45 19.84
N ARG A 308 -14.74 4.17 18.72
CA ARG A 308 -15.20 3.18 17.75
C ARG A 308 -15.19 1.78 18.34
N SER A 309 -14.18 1.37 19.11
CA SER A 309 -14.12 0.04 19.74
C SER A 309 -15.22 -0.19 20.78
N ARG A 310 -15.76 0.88 21.38
CA ARG A 310 -16.91 0.81 22.29
C ARG A 310 -18.23 0.52 21.58
N THR A 311 -18.36 0.85 20.29
CA THR A 311 -19.58 0.58 19.51
C THR A 311 -19.79 -0.92 19.29
N ALA A 312 -21.04 -1.36 19.10
CA ALA A 312 -21.34 -2.76 18.79
C ALA A 312 -20.65 -3.23 17.49
N THR A 313 -20.62 -2.37 16.47
CA THR A 313 -19.89 -2.62 15.22
C THR A 313 -18.38 -2.71 15.43
N GLY A 314 -17.82 -1.88 16.32
CA GLY A 314 -16.40 -1.93 16.67
C GLY A 314 -16.03 -3.19 17.45
N ARG A 315 -16.88 -3.62 18.39
CA ARG A 315 -16.71 -4.89 19.09
C ARG A 315 -16.72 -6.08 18.13
N LEU A 316 -17.66 -6.10 17.17
CA LEU A 316 -17.71 -7.14 16.14
C LEU A 316 -16.44 -7.15 15.27
N LEU A 317 -15.97 -5.99 14.82
CA LEU A 317 -14.73 -5.89 14.05
C LEU A 317 -13.51 -6.33 14.87
N LEU A 318 -13.46 -5.99 16.16
CA LEU A 318 -12.38 -6.41 17.06
C LEU A 318 -12.39 -7.92 17.28
N THR A 319 -13.57 -8.52 17.48
CA THR A 319 -13.69 -9.98 17.55
C THR A 319 -13.26 -10.66 16.26
N ALA A 320 -13.59 -10.08 15.10
CA ALA A 320 -13.15 -10.60 13.80
C ALA A 320 -11.62 -10.53 13.66
N SER A 321 -11.00 -9.41 14.06
CA SER A 321 -9.54 -9.26 14.07
C SER A 321 -8.86 -10.26 15.01
N TYR A 322 -9.46 -10.55 16.16
CA TYR A 322 -8.95 -11.56 17.10
C TYR A 322 -9.01 -12.98 16.53
N VAL A 323 -10.15 -13.38 15.95
CA VAL A 323 -10.31 -14.68 15.27
C VAL A 323 -9.31 -14.80 14.11
N PHE A 324 -9.18 -13.73 13.32
CA PHE A 324 -8.21 -13.66 12.23
C PHE A 324 -6.77 -13.85 12.72
N SER A 325 -6.43 -13.26 13.86
CA SER A 325 -5.11 -13.42 14.46
C SER A 325 -4.81 -14.85 14.93
N VAL A 326 -5.78 -15.51 15.57
CA VAL A 326 -5.66 -16.93 15.95
C VAL A 326 -5.48 -17.80 14.69
N PHE A 327 -6.25 -17.52 13.63
CA PHE A 327 -6.12 -18.20 12.35
C PHE A 327 -4.73 -17.99 11.72
N CYS A 328 -4.19 -16.77 11.75
CA CYS A 328 -2.85 -16.47 11.25
C CYS A 328 -1.75 -17.25 12.00
N LEU A 329 -1.84 -17.34 13.33
CA LEU A 329 -0.90 -18.11 14.15
C LEU A 329 -0.98 -19.60 13.82
N TYR A 330 -2.20 -20.11 13.69
CA TYR A 330 -2.43 -21.49 13.26
C TYR A 330 -1.85 -21.75 11.85
N ARG A 331 -2.05 -20.84 10.87
CA ARG A 331 -1.50 -20.97 9.51
C ARG A 331 0.02 -20.95 9.49
N ILE A 332 0.65 -20.08 10.29
CA ILE A 332 2.12 -20.09 10.46
C ILE A 332 2.56 -21.44 11.00
N LEU A 333 1.88 -21.98 12.01
CA LEU A 333 2.22 -23.28 12.59
C LEU A 333 2.07 -24.44 11.58
N THR A 334 0.98 -24.49 10.81
CA THR A 334 0.82 -25.57 9.81
C THR A 334 1.83 -25.47 8.67
N THR A 335 2.04 -24.27 8.12
CA THR A 335 3.00 -24.04 7.02
C THR A 335 4.45 -24.24 7.44
N THR A 336 4.81 -23.90 8.68
CA THR A 336 6.15 -24.21 9.22
C THR A 336 6.33 -25.71 9.44
N LEU A 337 5.31 -26.42 9.95
CA LEU A 337 5.37 -27.87 10.12
C LEU A 337 5.47 -28.61 8.78
N THR A 338 4.73 -28.20 7.74
CA THR A 338 4.84 -28.78 6.39
C THR A 338 6.22 -28.52 5.79
N ALA A 339 6.77 -27.31 5.94
CA ALA A 339 8.12 -27.00 5.49
C ALA A 339 9.20 -27.80 6.23
N ILE A 340 9.09 -27.96 7.55
CA ILE A 340 10.01 -28.77 8.36
C ILE A 340 9.91 -30.25 7.96
N ARG A 341 8.70 -30.80 7.80
CA ARG A 341 8.51 -32.18 7.33
C ARG A 341 9.17 -32.37 5.96
N ARG A 342 8.97 -31.44 5.02
CA ARG A 342 9.63 -31.48 3.70
C ARG A 342 11.15 -31.46 3.78
N ALA A 343 11.71 -30.65 4.69
CA ALA A 343 13.15 -30.58 4.90
C ALA A 343 13.73 -31.86 5.54
N LEU A 344 12.98 -32.51 6.43
CA LEU A 344 13.40 -33.71 7.16
C LEU A 344 13.16 -35.02 6.38
N SER A 345 12.12 -35.09 5.54
CA SER A 345 11.71 -36.32 4.84
C SER A 345 12.05 -36.33 3.35
N ALA A 346 13.16 -35.68 2.98
CA ALA A 346 13.65 -35.53 1.61
C ALA A 346 13.81 -36.84 0.79
N HIS A 347 13.58 -38.02 1.36
CA HIS A 347 13.73 -39.30 0.67
C HIS A 347 12.44 -40.12 0.44
N HIS A 348 11.29 -39.81 1.05
CA HIS A 348 10.04 -40.58 0.89
C HIS A 348 8.80 -39.72 1.25
N TYR A 349 8.44 -38.73 0.43
CA TYR A 349 7.19 -37.98 0.63
C TYR A 349 6.36 -37.98 -0.66
N SER A 350 5.32 -38.80 -0.66
CA SER A 350 4.43 -39.03 -1.81
C SER A 350 3.37 -37.93 -1.87
N SER A 351 3.05 -37.51 -3.09
CA SER A 351 2.25 -36.33 -3.46
C SER A 351 0.77 -36.34 -3.01
N GLN A 352 0.33 -37.36 -2.27
CA GLN A 352 -1.07 -37.56 -1.88
C GLN A 352 -1.45 -36.90 -0.54
N ASP A 353 -0.51 -36.71 0.39
CA ASP A 353 -0.76 -36.06 1.70
C ASP A 353 -0.84 -34.51 1.62
N PHE A 354 -0.58 -33.94 0.43
CA PHE A 354 -0.63 -32.48 0.22
C PHE A 354 -2.06 -31.95 0.20
N ARG A 355 -3.01 -32.73 -0.31
CA ARG A 355 -4.44 -32.35 -0.35
C ARG A 355 -5.11 -32.33 1.03
N SER A 356 -4.51 -32.95 2.05
CA SER A 356 -5.05 -32.97 3.41
C SER A 356 -4.41 -31.93 4.35
N SER A 357 -3.56 -31.04 3.84
CA SER A 357 -2.80 -30.09 4.66
C SER A 357 -3.39 -28.69 4.66
N ASP A 358 -4.33 -28.37 3.77
CA ASP A 358 -5.02 -27.08 3.79
C ASP A 358 -5.98 -27.03 4.99
N PRO A 359 -5.78 -26.10 5.92
CA PRO A 359 -6.53 -26.11 7.16
C PRO A 359 -7.99 -25.71 6.99
N VAL A 360 -8.27 -24.98 5.92
CA VAL A 360 -9.65 -24.68 5.49
C VAL A 360 -10.32 -25.96 5.02
N ASP A 361 -9.65 -26.78 4.20
CA ASP A 361 -10.18 -28.05 3.72
C ASP A 361 -10.37 -29.06 4.87
N ASN A 362 -9.49 -29.06 5.88
CA ASN A 362 -9.66 -29.88 7.09
C ASN A 362 -10.85 -29.46 7.95
N ILE A 363 -11.02 -28.16 8.21
CA ILE A 363 -12.18 -27.63 8.96
C ILE A 363 -13.47 -27.93 8.19
N LEU A 364 -13.42 -27.77 6.87
CA LEU A 364 -14.57 -27.99 6.02
C LEU A 364 -14.92 -29.47 5.88
N ALA A 365 -13.94 -30.36 5.79
CA ALA A 365 -14.15 -31.82 5.83
C ALA A 365 -14.80 -32.26 7.16
N LEU A 366 -14.40 -31.63 8.27
CA LEU A 366 -14.99 -31.87 9.59
C LEU A 366 -16.45 -31.36 9.69
N LEU A 367 -16.72 -30.18 9.11
CA LEU A 367 -18.07 -29.59 9.04
C LEU A 367 -18.99 -30.42 8.13
N ALA A 368 -18.49 -30.84 6.97
CA ALA A 368 -19.22 -31.63 5.99
C ALA A 368 -19.62 -33.01 6.56
N LYS A 369 -18.78 -33.60 7.41
CA LYS A 369 -19.11 -34.84 8.13
C LYS A 369 -20.27 -34.69 9.12
N HIS A 370 -20.56 -33.46 9.59
CA HIS A 370 -21.55 -33.20 10.64
C HIS A 370 -22.90 -32.68 10.12
N TYR A 371 -22.98 -32.14 8.90
CA TYR A 371 -24.15 -31.39 8.44
C TYR A 371 -24.97 -32.08 7.33
N ASP A 372 -24.37 -32.66 6.28
CA ASP A 372 -25.12 -33.46 5.28
C ASP A 372 -24.19 -34.19 4.28
N PRO A 373 -24.29 -35.53 4.09
CA PRO A 373 -23.52 -36.28 3.09
C PRO A 373 -23.94 -36.03 1.62
N HIS A 374 -25.12 -35.45 1.37
CA HIS A 374 -25.71 -35.36 0.01
C HIS A 374 -25.43 -34.05 -0.75
N LEU A 375 -24.86 -33.02 -0.10
CA LEU A 375 -24.43 -31.80 -0.78
C LEU A 375 -23.17 -32.07 -1.60
N ASP A 376 -23.04 -31.43 -2.77
CA ASP A 376 -21.87 -31.54 -3.63
C ASP A 376 -20.64 -30.90 -2.95
N GLN A 377 -19.98 -31.71 -2.10
CA GLN A 377 -18.94 -31.30 -1.16
C GLN A 377 -17.79 -30.59 -1.89
N ALA A 378 -17.48 -31.01 -3.11
CA ALA A 378 -16.38 -30.46 -3.90
C ALA A 378 -16.69 -29.04 -4.43
N ALA A 379 -17.95 -28.72 -4.73
CA ALA A 379 -18.35 -27.41 -5.24
C ALA A 379 -18.40 -26.36 -4.11
N TRP A 380 -19.05 -26.69 -3.00
CA TRP A 380 -19.15 -25.81 -1.82
C TRP A 380 -17.80 -25.59 -1.15
N ALA A 381 -16.95 -26.63 -1.10
CA ALA A 381 -15.59 -26.47 -0.59
C ALA A 381 -14.76 -25.50 -1.38
N ARG A 382 -14.80 -25.61 -2.70
CA ARG A 382 -14.06 -24.70 -3.57
C ARG A 382 -14.51 -23.25 -3.39
N GLN A 383 -15.81 -23.01 -3.21
CA GLN A 383 -16.36 -21.67 -3.08
C GLN A 383 -16.12 -21.06 -1.69
N ILE A 384 -16.16 -21.87 -0.63
CA ILE A 384 -15.83 -21.44 0.74
C ILE A 384 -14.33 -21.20 0.86
N SER A 385 -13.47 -22.08 0.33
CA SER A 385 -12.01 -21.88 0.32
C SER A 385 -11.62 -20.65 -0.50
N PHE A 386 -12.31 -20.36 -1.61
CA PHE A 386 -12.13 -19.12 -2.37
C PHE A 386 -12.55 -17.87 -1.58
N LEU A 387 -13.75 -17.88 -0.98
CA LEU A 387 -14.27 -16.75 -0.23
C LEU A 387 -13.45 -16.48 1.03
N LEU A 388 -13.04 -17.53 1.74
CA LEU A 388 -12.23 -17.46 2.95
C LEU A 388 -10.81 -16.99 2.63
N SER A 389 -10.21 -17.46 1.52
CA SER A 389 -8.94 -16.91 1.00
C SER A 389 -9.07 -15.42 0.67
N GLY A 390 -10.14 -15.02 -0.03
CA GLY A 390 -10.44 -13.61 -0.30
C GLY A 390 -10.61 -12.76 0.96
N LEU A 391 -11.29 -13.30 1.99
CA LEU A 391 -11.49 -12.63 3.29
C LEU A 391 -10.19 -12.50 4.08
N ILE A 392 -9.33 -13.54 4.07
CA ILE A 392 -7.99 -13.50 4.67
C ILE A 392 -7.17 -12.37 4.04
N LEU A 393 -7.30 -12.19 2.72
CA LEU A 393 -6.50 -11.25 1.97
C LEU A 393 -7.05 -9.82 2.07
N PHE A 394 -8.37 -9.66 2.22
CA PHE A 394 -8.96 -8.37 2.57
C PHE A 394 -8.59 -7.94 4.00
N GLY A 395 -8.61 -8.88 4.96
CA GLY A 395 -8.17 -8.63 6.34
C GLY A 395 -6.66 -8.37 6.46
N SER A 396 -5.85 -9.01 5.60
CA SER A 396 -4.40 -8.82 5.59
C SER A 396 -4.00 -7.44 5.07
N MET A 397 -4.75 -6.83 4.14
CA MET A 397 -4.41 -5.52 3.55
C MET A 397 -4.37 -4.39 4.59
N SER A 398 -5.30 -4.38 5.56
CA SER A 398 -5.27 -3.43 6.67
C SER A 398 -4.09 -3.67 7.63
N SER A 399 -3.79 -4.94 7.94
CA SER A 399 -2.67 -5.32 8.81
C SER A 399 -1.32 -4.98 8.17
N VAL A 400 -1.21 -5.21 6.86
CA VAL A 400 -0.04 -4.90 6.03
C VAL A 400 0.26 -3.42 6.06
N MET A 401 -0.75 -2.57 5.81
CA MET A 401 -0.54 -1.12 5.79
C MET A 401 -0.03 -0.61 7.14
N GLN A 402 -0.61 -1.11 8.23
CA GLN A 402 -0.22 -0.69 9.59
C GLN A 402 1.21 -1.08 9.94
N THR A 403 1.64 -2.29 9.63
CA THR A 403 3.02 -2.71 9.92
C THR A 403 4.00 -2.21 8.86
N PHE A 404 3.58 -1.92 7.62
CA PHE A 404 4.42 -1.28 6.61
C PHE A 404 4.91 0.09 7.11
N HIS A 405 4.05 0.84 7.81
CA HIS A 405 4.44 2.07 8.49
C HIS A 405 5.51 1.89 9.59
N LEU A 406 5.67 0.69 10.16
CA LEU A 406 6.76 0.39 11.09
C LEU A 406 8.09 0.17 10.37
N PHE A 407 8.08 -0.55 9.23
CA PHE A 407 9.31 -0.81 8.45
C PHE A 407 9.79 0.39 7.63
N ALA A 408 8.85 1.21 7.23
CA ALA A 408 9.00 2.54 6.70
C ALA A 408 10.02 3.42 7.47
N ARG A 409 10.15 3.25 8.80
CA ARG A 409 11.15 3.95 9.62
C ARG A 409 12.59 3.66 9.19
N PHE A 410 12.87 2.45 8.71
CA PHE A 410 14.21 2.05 8.25
C PHE A 410 14.54 2.61 6.85
N PHE A 411 13.52 3.07 6.10
CA PHE A 411 13.70 3.62 4.76
C PHE A 411 12.88 4.91 4.56
N PRO A 412 13.25 6.02 5.24
CA PRO A 412 12.51 7.28 5.20
C PRO A 412 12.48 7.91 3.79
N SER A 413 13.44 7.57 2.92
CA SER A 413 13.46 7.98 1.52
C SER A 413 12.39 7.25 0.67
N LEU A 414 12.18 5.96 0.94
CA LEU A 414 11.13 5.17 0.27
C LEU A 414 9.75 5.63 0.71
N LEU A 415 9.59 5.98 1.99
CA LEU A 415 8.32 6.50 2.52
C LEU A 415 7.81 7.73 1.79
N LYS A 416 8.67 8.74 1.61
CA LYS A 416 8.25 10.00 0.95
C LYS A 416 7.79 9.73 -0.49
N THR A 417 8.46 8.80 -1.14
CA THR A 417 8.14 8.37 -2.51
C THR A 417 6.83 7.58 -2.57
N ILE A 418 6.62 6.66 -1.63
CA ILE A 418 5.44 5.79 -1.56
C ILE A 418 4.21 6.58 -1.10
N GLN A 419 4.36 7.50 -0.14
CA GLN A 419 3.27 8.39 0.29
C GLN A 419 2.80 9.31 -0.85
N ALA A 420 3.72 9.82 -1.68
CA ALA A 420 3.37 10.64 -2.84
C ALA A 420 2.56 9.86 -3.90
N ASN A 421 2.71 8.54 -3.96
CA ASN A 421 2.07 7.65 -4.94
C ASN A 421 1.19 6.58 -4.31
N LEU A 422 0.71 6.79 -3.08
CA LEU A 422 0.10 5.73 -2.28
C LEU A 422 -1.11 5.12 -2.99
N ALA A 423 -1.95 5.94 -3.61
CA ALA A 423 -3.08 5.47 -4.40
C ALA A 423 -2.64 4.53 -5.54
N LEU A 424 -1.61 4.90 -6.32
CA LEU A 424 -1.11 4.10 -7.44
C LEU A 424 -0.53 2.76 -6.98
N VAL A 425 0.25 2.76 -5.90
CA VAL A 425 0.82 1.55 -5.30
C VAL A 425 -0.28 0.62 -4.79
N VAL A 426 -1.28 1.15 -4.08
CA VAL A 426 -2.42 0.38 -3.59
C VAL A 426 -3.22 -0.23 -4.75
N ALA A 427 -3.45 0.54 -5.82
CA ALA A 427 -4.07 0.02 -7.04
C ALA A 427 -3.27 -1.13 -7.65
N GLN A 428 -1.95 -0.95 -7.81
CA GLN A 428 -1.08 -1.97 -8.38
C GLN A 428 -1.10 -3.26 -7.57
N VAL A 429 -0.97 -3.18 -6.25
CA VAL A 429 -1.02 -4.34 -5.35
C VAL A 429 -2.40 -5.01 -5.39
N SER A 430 -3.49 -4.23 -5.40
CA SER A 430 -4.84 -4.79 -5.48
C SER A 430 -5.12 -5.53 -6.80
N ALA A 431 -4.64 -5.00 -7.92
CA ALA A 431 -4.84 -5.59 -9.24
C ALA A 431 -3.94 -6.81 -9.47
N THR A 432 -2.64 -6.75 -9.10
CA THR A 432 -1.76 -7.93 -9.14
C THR A 432 -2.32 -9.05 -8.28
N TYR A 433 -2.86 -8.71 -7.12
CA TYR A 433 -3.51 -9.64 -6.21
C TYR A 433 -4.68 -10.37 -6.86
N VAL A 434 -5.64 -9.66 -7.44
CA VAL A 434 -6.81 -10.30 -8.08
C VAL A 434 -6.39 -11.19 -9.25
N ILE A 435 -5.40 -10.77 -10.05
CA ILE A 435 -4.84 -11.60 -11.13
C ILE A 435 -4.22 -12.89 -10.56
N SER A 436 -3.41 -12.78 -9.51
CA SER A 436 -2.77 -13.93 -8.86
C SER A 436 -3.79 -14.87 -8.21
N ALA A 437 -4.83 -14.33 -7.57
CA ALA A 437 -5.93 -15.11 -7.01
C ALA A 437 -6.71 -15.85 -8.12
N ALA A 438 -6.95 -15.20 -9.26
CA ALA A 438 -7.58 -15.82 -10.43
C ALA A 438 -6.75 -17.00 -10.97
N LEU A 439 -5.43 -16.83 -11.04
CA LEU A 439 -4.49 -17.87 -11.46
C LEU A 439 -4.45 -19.06 -10.50
N MET A 440 -4.44 -18.80 -9.19
CA MET A 440 -4.53 -19.85 -8.18
C MET A 440 -5.84 -20.62 -8.27
N LEU A 441 -6.96 -19.91 -8.42
CA LEU A 441 -8.29 -20.53 -8.49
C LEU A 441 -8.45 -21.42 -9.73
N ARG A 442 -7.87 -21.01 -10.87
CA ARG A 442 -7.79 -21.87 -12.06
C ARG A 442 -7.14 -23.21 -11.73
N GLY A 443 -6.11 -23.22 -10.90
CA GLY A 443 -5.43 -24.43 -10.46
C GLY A 443 -6.32 -25.38 -9.63
N MET A 444 -7.34 -24.86 -8.95
CA MET A 444 -8.22 -25.67 -8.10
C MET A 444 -9.42 -26.31 -8.84
N MET A 445 -9.62 -26.01 -10.14
CA MET A 445 -10.76 -26.52 -10.92
C MET A 445 -10.38 -27.72 -11.81
N PRO A 446 -11.07 -28.87 -11.71
CA PRO A 446 -10.94 -29.94 -12.68
C PRO A 446 -11.37 -29.47 -14.08
N GLY A 447 -10.66 -29.92 -15.11
CA GLY A 447 -10.73 -29.39 -16.49
C GLY A 447 -12.10 -29.36 -17.17
N ALA A 448 -13.15 -29.94 -16.56
CA ALA A 448 -14.51 -29.92 -17.06
C ALA A 448 -15.25 -28.57 -16.88
N VAL A 449 -14.76 -27.67 -16.01
CA VAL A 449 -15.41 -26.38 -15.70
C VAL A 449 -14.58 -25.17 -16.16
N ILE A 450 -13.46 -25.39 -16.84
CA ILE A 450 -12.64 -24.33 -17.41
C ILE A 450 -13.33 -23.85 -18.69
N GLY A 451 -14.22 -22.88 -18.57
CA GLY A 451 -14.77 -22.20 -19.74
C GLY A 451 -13.67 -21.43 -20.49
N LYS A 452 -14.03 -20.93 -21.68
CA LYS A 452 -13.08 -20.25 -22.58
C LYS A 452 -12.43 -19.01 -21.96
N GLY A 453 -13.07 -18.39 -20.97
CA GLY A 453 -12.53 -17.24 -20.25
C GLY A 453 -11.34 -17.61 -19.37
N LEU A 454 -11.50 -18.63 -18.52
CA LEU A 454 -10.44 -19.11 -17.63
C LEU A 454 -9.32 -19.85 -18.39
N GLY A 455 -9.64 -20.46 -19.53
CA GLY A 455 -8.65 -21.07 -20.43
C GLY A 455 -7.68 -20.04 -21.04
N ALA A 456 -8.12 -18.79 -21.22
CA ALA A 456 -7.31 -17.70 -21.75
C ALA A 456 -6.28 -17.12 -20.76
N LEU A 457 -6.33 -17.52 -19.47
CA LEU A 457 -5.41 -17.05 -18.43
C LEU A 457 -4.00 -17.70 -18.47
N GLY A 458 -3.62 -18.47 -19.51
CA GLY A 458 -2.28 -19.05 -19.66
C GLY A 458 -1.78 -20.06 -18.60
N GLY A 459 -0.98 -21.03 -19.00
CA GLY A 459 -0.34 -22.01 -18.10
C GLY A 459 -1.11 -23.32 -17.91
N LYS A 460 -0.55 -24.42 -18.42
CA LYS A 460 -1.18 -25.75 -18.50
C LYS A 460 -0.86 -26.67 -17.31
N ASP A 461 0.25 -26.44 -16.61
CA ASP A 461 0.73 -27.33 -15.55
C ASP A 461 1.30 -26.51 -14.37
N GLY A 462 0.66 -26.51 -13.19
CA GLY A 462 1.24 -25.73 -12.10
C GLY A 462 0.58 -25.64 -10.73
N VAL A 463 -0.50 -26.36 -10.40
CA VAL A 463 -1.18 -26.21 -9.07
C VAL A 463 -0.20 -26.44 -7.91
N ALA A 464 0.44 -27.61 -7.88
CA ALA A 464 1.41 -27.96 -6.85
C ALA A 464 2.66 -27.05 -6.87
N TRP A 465 3.02 -26.52 -8.04
CA TRP A 465 4.13 -25.59 -8.17
C TRP A 465 3.79 -24.22 -7.57
N VAL A 466 2.61 -23.68 -7.91
CA VAL A 466 2.09 -22.41 -7.39
C VAL A 466 1.99 -22.47 -5.87
N ASP A 467 1.47 -23.58 -5.31
CA ASP A 467 1.33 -23.76 -3.87
C ASP A 467 2.70 -23.80 -3.18
N GLY A 468 3.66 -24.57 -3.72
CA GLY A 468 5.02 -24.62 -3.20
C GLY A 468 5.81 -23.31 -3.39
N TRP A 469 5.47 -22.50 -4.41
CA TRP A 469 6.03 -21.16 -4.60
C TRP A 469 5.47 -20.18 -3.57
N PHE A 470 4.14 -20.19 -3.39
CA PHE A 470 3.45 -19.38 -2.39
C PHE A 470 3.97 -19.68 -0.97
N GLU A 471 4.07 -20.95 -0.57
CA GLU A 471 4.51 -21.34 0.78
C GLU A 471 5.93 -20.85 1.08
N ARG A 472 6.85 -20.91 0.11
CA ARG A 472 8.24 -20.43 0.29
C ARG A 472 8.31 -18.94 0.55
N TRP A 473 7.61 -18.14 -0.26
CA TRP A 473 7.58 -16.69 -0.08
C TRP A 473 6.77 -16.26 1.13
N PHE A 474 5.73 -17.02 1.49
CA PHE A 474 4.98 -16.82 2.73
C PHE A 474 5.89 -16.96 3.95
N LEU A 475 6.66 -18.05 4.04
CA LEU A 475 7.62 -18.27 5.12
C LEU A 475 8.75 -17.24 5.10
N ALA A 476 9.22 -16.84 3.93
CA ALA A 476 10.18 -15.73 3.82
C ALA A 476 9.62 -14.43 4.43
N GLY A 477 8.35 -14.12 4.19
CA GLY A 477 7.65 -12.97 4.78
C GLY A 477 7.51 -13.07 6.30
N VAL A 478 7.20 -14.26 6.82
CA VAL A 478 7.14 -14.54 8.26
C VAL A 478 8.51 -14.34 8.92
N ILE A 479 9.58 -14.89 8.34
CA ILE A 479 10.93 -14.75 8.88
C ILE A 479 11.36 -13.28 8.85
N LEU A 480 11.14 -12.59 7.73
CA LEU A 480 11.49 -11.18 7.57
C LEU A 480 10.81 -10.30 8.62
N THR A 481 9.53 -10.57 8.92
CA THR A 481 8.79 -9.80 9.93
C THR A 481 9.25 -10.08 11.34
N VAL A 482 9.44 -11.35 11.71
CA VAL A 482 9.96 -11.72 13.04
C VAL A 482 11.34 -11.11 13.27
N VAL A 483 12.23 -11.20 12.29
CA VAL A 483 13.56 -10.58 12.36
C VAL A 483 13.45 -9.07 12.45
N GLY A 484 12.56 -8.44 11.68
CA GLY A 484 12.32 -7.01 11.72
C GLY A 484 11.85 -6.50 13.10
N ILE A 485 10.91 -7.20 13.72
CA ILE A 485 10.44 -6.90 15.08
C ILE A 485 11.57 -7.10 16.10
N TRP A 486 12.36 -8.17 15.96
CA TRP A 486 13.47 -8.48 16.86
C TRP A 486 14.59 -7.42 16.78
N VAL A 487 15.01 -7.05 15.57
CA VAL A 487 16.00 -5.98 15.34
C VAL A 487 15.44 -4.66 15.87
N GLY A 488 14.16 -4.40 15.60
CA GLY A 488 13.45 -3.25 16.16
C GLY A 488 13.67 -3.18 17.66
N ARG A 489 13.11 -4.12 18.44
CA ARG A 489 13.19 -4.13 19.90
C ARG A 489 14.61 -3.91 20.45
N LYS A 490 15.63 -4.44 19.77
CA LYS A 490 17.03 -4.30 20.17
C LYS A 490 17.61 -2.89 19.92
N VAL A 491 17.16 -2.18 18.89
CA VAL A 491 17.71 -0.87 18.50
C VAL A 491 17.10 0.29 19.30
N VAL A 492 15.79 0.30 19.54
CA VAL A 492 15.10 1.44 20.21
C VAL A 492 14.75 1.20 21.69
N GLY A 493 15.04 0.03 22.26
CA GLY A 493 14.85 -0.23 23.70
C GLY A 493 13.38 -0.42 24.10
N SER A 494 13.10 -1.39 24.97
CA SER A 494 11.75 -1.97 25.15
C SER A 494 10.63 -0.97 25.50
N ASP A 495 10.94 0.16 26.16
CA ASP A 495 9.93 1.13 26.61
C ASP A 495 9.54 2.17 25.54
N ASP A 496 10.47 2.61 24.68
CA ASP A 496 10.17 3.60 23.63
C ASP A 496 9.41 2.99 22.45
N TRP A 497 9.61 1.70 22.15
CA TRP A 497 8.90 1.02 21.05
C TRP A 497 7.39 1.01 21.20
N GLU A 498 6.89 0.85 22.44
CA GLU A 498 5.45 0.76 22.70
C GLU A 498 4.78 2.15 22.68
N GLU A 499 5.50 3.22 23.03
CA GLU A 499 5.00 4.60 22.89
C GLU A 499 5.03 5.06 21.41
N ASP A 500 6.07 4.66 20.66
CA ASP A 500 6.29 4.96 19.24
C ASP A 500 5.36 4.20 18.27
N GLU A 501 5.00 2.94 18.57
CA GLU A 501 4.13 2.11 17.71
C GLU A 501 2.80 2.82 17.40
N TYR A 502 2.37 3.71 18.30
CA TYR A 502 1.14 4.47 18.19
C TYR A 502 1.33 5.97 17.93
N ASP A 503 2.53 6.55 18.08
CA ASP A 503 2.76 8.01 17.93
C ASP A 503 3.25 8.40 16.53
N ASN A 504 2.92 7.56 15.54
CA ASN A 504 3.29 7.70 14.13
C ASN A 504 2.93 9.07 13.53
N GLY A 505 3.87 9.99 13.69
CA GLY A 505 3.76 11.40 13.38
C GLY A 505 5.12 12.08 13.46
N VAL A 506 6.12 11.52 12.78
CA VAL A 506 7.40 12.15 12.45
C VAL A 506 8.10 12.80 13.67
N GLU A 507 8.60 11.97 14.58
CA GLU A 507 9.74 12.38 15.40
C GLU A 507 10.99 12.40 14.52
N LEU A 508 11.33 13.57 13.99
CA LEU A 508 12.70 13.82 13.54
C LEU A 508 13.55 14.00 14.80
N GLU A 509 14.40 13.01 15.06
CA GLU A 509 15.44 13.02 16.08
C GLU A 509 16.17 14.37 16.14
N GLY A 510 15.88 15.14 17.19
CA GLY A 510 16.66 16.28 17.62
C GLY A 510 17.11 16.04 19.05
N GLY A 511 18.16 15.24 19.25
CA GLY A 511 18.59 14.88 20.60
C GLY A 511 19.92 14.16 20.70
N LYS A 512 21.00 14.72 20.14
CA LYS A 512 22.37 14.37 20.57
C LYS A 512 22.49 14.61 22.08
N ARG A 513 22.49 13.55 22.89
CA ARG A 513 23.05 13.59 24.25
C ARG A 513 24.57 13.39 24.12
N SER A 514 25.31 14.48 24.11
CA SER A 514 26.69 14.46 24.56
C SER A 514 26.69 14.19 26.06
N ARG A 515 27.40 13.14 26.49
CA ARG A 515 28.10 13.17 27.77
C ARG A 515 29.55 13.53 27.50
#